data_AF-A0A0J6UM64-F1
#
_entry.id   AF-A0A0J6UM64-F1
#
_cell.length_a   1.000
_cell.length_b   1.000
_cell.length_c   1.000
_cell.angle_alpha   90.00
_cell.angle_beta   90.00
_cell.angle_gamma   90.00
#
_symmetry.space_group_name_H-M   'P 1'
#
loop_
_entity.id
_entity.type
_entity.pdbx_description
1 polymer ?
#
loop_
_entity_poly.entity_id
_entity_poly.type
_entity_poly.pdbx_seq_one_letter_code
_entity_poly.pdbx_strand_id
1 'polypeptide(L)'
;MLLYGHSREQFLAKTIFDIRPAEDRDELKEIIDLGGYEFEDRSWRHRKANGVTIDANVYTQAVTYEGRAGALVTMVDVTKRRQSEARISHMAHHDAMTGLANRSLLQLEINHALARVRYGVRHALLCIDLD
;
A
#
# COMPACT_ATOMS: atom_id res chain seq x y z
N MET A 1 -17.29 -10.40 -9.24
CA MET A 1 -16.69 -11.71 -9.60
C MET A 1 -15.46 -11.60 -10.47
N LEU A 2 -15.48 -10.83 -11.57
CA LEU A 2 -14.33 -10.70 -12.50
C LEU A 2 -13.03 -10.26 -11.82
N LEU A 3 -13.08 -9.36 -10.82
CA LEU A 3 -11.88 -8.82 -10.18
C LEU A 3 -11.09 -9.85 -9.35
N TYR A 4 -11.77 -10.71 -8.61
CA TYR A 4 -11.13 -11.71 -7.75
C TYR A 4 -10.86 -13.04 -8.45
N GLY A 5 -11.39 -13.26 -9.65
CA GLY A 5 -11.25 -14.52 -10.37
C GLY A 5 -12.03 -15.70 -9.75
N HIS A 6 -12.95 -15.43 -8.83
CA HIS A 6 -13.85 -16.43 -8.26
C HIS A 6 -15.20 -16.43 -8.98
N SER A 7 -15.82 -17.61 -9.08
CA SER A 7 -17.25 -17.72 -9.43
C SER A 7 -18.14 -17.07 -8.35
N ARG A 8 -19.43 -16.85 -8.63
CA ARG A 8 -20.35 -16.19 -7.67
C ARG A 8 -20.50 -17.07 -6.45
N GLU A 9 -20.77 -18.34 -6.72
CA GLU A 9 -20.98 -19.39 -5.73
C GLU A 9 -19.72 -19.58 -4.90
N GLN A 10 -18.54 -19.65 -5.53
CA GLN A 10 -17.26 -19.73 -4.83
C GLN A 10 -17.01 -18.51 -3.94
N PHE A 11 -17.36 -17.32 -4.40
CA PHE A 11 -17.15 -16.10 -3.64
C PHE A 11 -18.14 -15.97 -2.47
N LEU A 12 -19.39 -16.39 -2.66
CA LEU A 12 -20.41 -16.40 -1.61
C LEU A 12 -20.15 -17.46 -0.53
N ALA A 13 -19.46 -18.55 -0.87
CA ALA A 13 -19.03 -19.56 0.11
C ALA A 13 -17.79 -19.12 0.92
N LYS A 14 -17.17 -17.99 0.58
CA LYS A 14 -16.00 -17.45 1.29
C LYS A 14 -16.40 -16.44 2.35
N THR A 15 -15.55 -16.33 3.35
CA THR A 15 -15.57 -15.23 4.31
C THR A 15 -14.63 -14.12 3.86
N ILE A 16 -14.78 -12.94 4.47
CA ILE A 16 -13.85 -11.81 4.27
C ILE A 16 -12.40 -12.15 4.66
N PHE A 17 -12.15 -13.17 5.48
CA PHE A 17 -10.81 -13.62 5.86
C PHE A 17 -10.14 -14.48 4.76
N ASP A 18 -10.92 -15.13 3.91
CA ASP A 18 -10.41 -16.03 2.87
C ASP A 18 -9.77 -15.29 1.70
N ILE A 19 -10.20 -14.06 1.48
CA ILE A 19 -9.70 -13.17 0.43
C ILE A 19 -8.49 -12.33 0.87
N ARG A 20 -7.86 -12.65 2.02
CA ARG A 20 -6.72 -11.92 2.58
C ARG A 20 -5.52 -12.84 2.87
N PRO A 21 -4.28 -12.31 2.84
CA PRO A 21 -3.12 -12.96 3.45
C PRO A 21 -3.41 -13.40 4.89
N ALA A 22 -2.79 -14.50 5.34
CA ALA A 22 -3.05 -15.03 6.68
C ALA A 22 -2.59 -14.05 7.77
N GLU A 23 -1.48 -13.37 7.54
CA GLU A 23 -0.89 -12.33 8.38
C GLU A 23 -1.80 -11.11 8.63
N ASP A 24 -2.74 -10.81 7.73
CA ASP A 24 -3.64 -9.65 7.85
C ASP A 24 -4.96 -9.99 8.58
N ARG A 25 -5.18 -11.25 8.95
CA ARG A 25 -6.47 -11.72 9.48
C ARG A 25 -6.72 -11.28 10.91
N ASP A 26 -5.70 -11.35 11.76
CA ASP A 26 -5.82 -10.98 13.18
C ASP A 26 -6.09 -9.48 13.30
N GLU A 27 -5.36 -8.66 12.56
CA GLU A 27 -5.60 -7.22 12.50
C GLU A 27 -7.00 -6.87 11.98
N LEU A 28 -7.48 -7.55 10.94
CA LEU A 28 -8.85 -7.36 10.46
C LEU A 28 -9.87 -7.70 11.54
N LYS A 29 -9.64 -8.78 12.29
CA LYS A 29 -10.54 -9.22 13.36
C LYS A 29 -10.63 -8.17 14.46
N GLU A 30 -9.49 -7.63 14.90
CA GLU A 30 -9.46 -6.56 15.90
C GLU A 30 -10.25 -5.33 15.45
N ILE A 31 -10.10 -4.92 14.19
CA ILE A 31 -10.84 -3.78 13.63
C ILE A 31 -12.35 -4.00 13.61
N ILE A 32 -12.78 -5.20 13.23
CA ILE A 32 -14.20 -5.57 13.23
C ILE A 32 -14.75 -5.56 14.66
N ASP A 33 -14.00 -6.14 15.60
CA ASP A 33 -14.41 -6.25 17.01
C ASP A 33 -14.49 -4.86 17.68
N LEU A 34 -13.67 -3.90 17.24
CA LEU A 34 -13.73 -2.49 17.66
C LEU A 34 -14.87 -1.69 17.01
N GLY A 35 -15.67 -2.30 16.12
CA GLY A 35 -16.74 -1.61 15.39
C GLY A 35 -16.22 -0.61 14.35
N GLY A 36 -14.98 -0.75 13.93
CA GLY A 36 -14.29 0.16 13.03
C GLY A 36 -14.77 0.01 11.59
N TYR A 37 -15.88 0.65 11.26
CA TYR A 37 -16.42 0.70 9.90
C TYR A 37 -15.96 1.95 9.13
N GLU A 38 -15.51 3.00 9.81
CA GLU A 38 -15.07 4.26 9.22
C GLU A 38 -13.54 4.40 9.28
N PHE A 39 -12.83 3.72 8.40
CA PHE A 39 -11.40 4.01 8.17
C PHE A 39 -11.22 4.52 6.75
N GLU A 40 -11.42 5.82 6.57
CA GLU A 40 -10.95 6.50 5.37
C GLU A 40 -9.42 6.43 5.33
N ASP A 41 -8.90 5.93 4.21
CA ASP A 41 -7.49 5.87 3.81
C ASP A 41 -6.65 4.65 4.24
N ARG A 42 -7.25 3.59 4.79
CA ARG A 42 -6.53 2.33 5.01
C ARG A 42 -6.61 1.40 3.79
N SER A 43 -5.45 1.07 3.23
CA SER A 43 -5.31 0.03 2.19
C SER A 43 -5.08 -1.34 2.82
N TRP A 44 -5.77 -2.36 2.32
CA TRP A 44 -5.65 -3.76 2.71
C TRP A 44 -5.03 -4.58 1.59
N ARG A 45 -4.31 -5.65 1.93
CA ARG A 45 -3.90 -6.63 0.93
C ARG A 45 -4.97 -7.69 0.78
N HIS A 46 -5.47 -7.84 -0.44
CA HIS A 46 -6.39 -8.92 -0.79
C HIS A 46 -5.70 -9.91 -1.74
N ARG A 47 -6.12 -11.17 -1.69
CA ARG A 47 -5.62 -12.24 -2.54
C ARG A 47 -6.70 -12.69 -3.53
N LYS A 48 -6.37 -12.68 -4.81
CA LYS A 48 -7.20 -13.20 -5.92
C LYS A 48 -7.15 -14.73 -5.97
N ALA A 49 -8.06 -15.34 -6.72
CA ALA A 49 -8.16 -16.79 -6.90
C ALA A 49 -6.88 -17.43 -7.45
N ASN A 50 -6.15 -16.69 -8.30
CA ASN A 50 -4.87 -17.10 -8.88
C ASN A 50 -3.67 -16.88 -7.94
N GLY A 51 -3.90 -16.49 -6.69
CA GLY A 51 -2.85 -16.22 -5.69
C GLY A 51 -2.23 -14.82 -5.76
N VAL A 52 -2.53 -14.02 -6.77
CA VAL A 52 -2.01 -12.65 -6.88
C VAL A 52 -2.56 -11.79 -5.75
N THR A 53 -1.65 -11.06 -5.09
CA THR A 53 -2.02 -10.08 -4.07
C THR A 53 -2.22 -8.71 -4.71
N ILE A 54 -3.25 -8.00 -4.25
CA ILE A 54 -3.60 -6.64 -4.67
C ILE A 54 -3.74 -5.72 -3.47
N ASP A 55 -3.44 -4.45 -3.69
CA ASP A 55 -3.77 -3.38 -2.75
C ASP A 55 -5.21 -2.93 -2.98
N ALA A 56 -6.01 -2.97 -1.93
CA ALA A 56 -7.43 -2.70 -1.96
C ALA A 56 -7.79 -1.64 -0.91
N ASN A 57 -8.36 -0.52 -1.36
CA ASN A 57 -9.05 0.39 -0.45
C ASN A 57 -10.44 -0.19 -0.18
N VAL A 58 -10.79 -0.35 1.08
CA VAL A 58 -12.04 -0.99 1.50
C VAL A 58 -12.85 0.00 2.31
N TYR A 59 -14.06 0.30 1.84
CA TYR A 59 -15.01 1.19 2.51
C TYR A 59 -16.16 0.34 3.02
N THR A 60 -16.45 0.45 4.31
CA THR A 60 -17.50 -0.35 4.94
C THR A 60 -18.52 0.58 5.60
N GLN A 61 -19.78 0.29 5.40
CA GLN A 61 -20.86 0.99 6.09
C GLN A 61 -21.74 -0.03 6.79
N ALA A 62 -22.00 0.18 8.08
CA ALA A 62 -22.96 -0.63 8.80
C ALA A 62 -24.36 -0.41 8.20
N VAL A 63 -25.08 -1.51 7.96
CA VAL A 63 -26.43 -1.48 7.40
C VAL A 63 -27.32 -2.47 8.14
N THR A 64 -28.61 -2.18 8.18
CA THR A 64 -29.62 -3.14 8.60
C THR A 64 -30.34 -3.63 7.36
N TYR A 65 -30.28 -4.94 7.09
CA TYR A 65 -30.95 -5.57 5.98
C TYR A 65 -31.95 -6.60 6.52
N GLU A 66 -33.23 -6.42 6.21
CA GLU A 66 -34.33 -7.27 6.71
C GLU A 66 -34.29 -7.50 8.24
N GLY A 67 -34.01 -6.44 8.99
CA GLY A 67 -33.93 -6.49 10.46
C GLY A 67 -32.67 -7.15 11.01
N ARG A 68 -31.72 -7.54 10.16
CA ARG A 68 -30.42 -8.09 10.57
C ARG A 68 -29.31 -7.06 10.38
N ALA A 69 -28.46 -6.94 11.38
CA ALA A 69 -27.24 -6.15 11.27
C ALA A 69 -26.30 -6.78 10.21
N GLY A 70 -25.74 -5.95 9.36
CA GLY A 70 -24.81 -6.33 8.32
C GLY A 70 -23.90 -5.17 7.94
N ALA A 71 -23.12 -5.37 6.89
CA ALA A 71 -22.20 -4.39 6.38
C ALA A 71 -22.27 -4.33 4.85
N LEU A 72 -22.41 -3.13 4.31
CA LEU A 72 -22.18 -2.86 2.90
C LEU A 72 -20.70 -2.54 2.70
N VAL A 73 -20.03 -3.34 1.87
CA VAL A 73 -18.60 -3.20 1.62
C VAL A 73 -18.38 -2.87 0.15
N THR A 74 -17.66 -1.79 -0.11
CA THR A 74 -17.12 -1.48 -1.44
C THR A 74 -15.60 -1.56 -1.42
N MET A 75 -15.01 -1.93 -2.54
CA MET A 75 -13.57 -2.09 -2.65
C MET A 75 -13.07 -1.55 -3.99
N VAL A 76 -11.91 -0.88 -3.94
CA VAL A 76 -11.20 -0.37 -5.11
C VAL A 76 -9.80 -0.98 -5.15
N ASP A 77 -9.47 -1.69 -6.24
CA ASP A 77 -8.11 -2.17 -6.51
C ASP A 77 -7.23 -0.96 -6.90
N VAL A 78 -6.32 -0.59 -6.02
CA VAL A 78 -5.41 0.55 -6.17
C VAL A 78 -3.98 0.12 -6.52
N THR A 79 -3.75 -1.18 -6.78
CA THR A 79 -2.41 -1.75 -7.02
C THR A 79 -1.67 -1.02 -8.13
N LYS A 80 -2.31 -0.87 -9.31
CA LYS A 80 -1.69 -0.20 -10.46
C LYS A 80 -1.41 1.28 -10.21
N ARG A 81 -2.34 1.96 -9.53
CA ARG A 81 -2.18 3.37 -9.17
C ARG A 81 -0.96 3.54 -8.27
N ARG A 82 -0.87 2.78 -7.18
CA ARG A 82 0.25 2.84 -6.24
C ARG A 82 1.59 2.46 -6.86
N GLN A 83 1.63 1.42 -7.70
CA GLN A 83 2.85 1.06 -8.45
C GLN A 83 3.31 2.20 -9.37
N SER A 84 2.36 2.90 -10.00
CA SER A 84 2.68 4.03 -10.88
C SER A 84 3.18 5.24 -10.08
N GLU A 85 2.52 5.57 -8.97
CA GLU A 85 2.95 6.63 -8.04
C GLU A 85 4.34 6.35 -7.47
N ALA A 86 4.60 5.12 -7.02
CA ALA A 86 5.91 4.70 -6.54
C ALA A 86 6.99 4.81 -7.62
N ARG A 87 6.67 4.45 -8.86
CA ARG A 87 7.59 4.59 -9.99
C ARG A 87 7.88 6.06 -10.32
N ILE A 88 6.86 6.91 -10.35
CA ILE A 88 7.03 8.36 -10.56
C ILE A 88 7.89 8.96 -9.44
N SER A 89 7.62 8.60 -8.19
CA SER A 89 8.40 9.04 -7.04
C SER A 89 9.86 8.58 -7.15
N HIS A 90 10.10 7.33 -7.57
CA HIS A 90 11.45 6.84 -7.81
C HIS A 90 12.15 7.60 -8.95
N MET A 91 11.48 7.84 -10.07
CA MET A 91 12.03 8.62 -11.19
C MET A 91 12.32 10.08 -10.82
N ALA A 92 11.60 10.66 -9.87
CA ALA A 92 11.89 12.02 -9.37
C ALA A 92 13.23 12.11 -8.60
N HIS A 93 13.72 10.98 -8.09
CA HIS A 93 14.91 10.91 -7.22
C HIS A 93 16.06 10.08 -7.82
N HIS A 94 15.85 9.40 -8.94
CA HIS A 94 16.84 8.54 -9.58
C HIS A 94 17.03 8.88 -11.06
N ASP A 95 18.24 8.71 -11.56
CA ASP A 95 18.57 8.83 -12.97
C ASP A 95 18.03 7.60 -13.73
N ALA A 96 17.36 7.84 -14.86
CA ALA A 96 16.65 6.79 -15.58
C ALA A 96 17.58 5.81 -16.30
N MET A 97 18.82 6.22 -16.62
CA MET A 97 19.78 5.42 -17.39
C MET A 97 20.65 4.55 -16.49
N THR A 98 21.02 5.06 -15.31
CA THR A 98 21.91 4.37 -14.37
C THR A 98 21.19 3.78 -13.16
N GLY A 99 19.97 4.22 -12.84
CA GLY A 99 19.26 3.87 -11.61
C GLY A 99 19.84 4.48 -10.34
N LEU A 100 20.94 5.24 -10.44
CA LEU A 100 21.59 5.90 -9.31
C LEU A 100 20.78 7.11 -8.85
N ALA A 101 21.07 7.58 -7.64
CA ALA A 101 20.49 8.82 -7.12
C ALA A 101 20.77 9.98 -8.09
N ASN A 102 19.72 10.71 -8.45
CA ASN A 102 19.88 11.90 -9.28
C ASN A 102 20.33 13.10 -8.45
N ARG A 103 20.51 14.24 -9.13
CA ARG A 103 20.93 15.50 -8.50
C ARG A 103 19.98 15.96 -7.38
N SER A 104 18.68 15.75 -7.54
CA SER A 104 17.68 16.13 -6.53
C SER A 104 17.84 15.32 -5.25
N LEU A 105 17.99 14.00 -5.37
CA LEU A 105 18.22 13.13 -4.21
C LEU A 105 19.58 13.39 -3.56
N LEU A 106 20.63 13.59 -4.36
CA LEU A 106 21.94 13.99 -3.85
C LEU A 106 21.85 15.29 -3.01
N GLN A 107 21.13 16.29 -3.50
CA GLN A 107 20.98 17.56 -2.80
C GLN A 107 20.17 17.42 -1.49
N LEU A 108 19.15 16.55 -1.48
CA LEU A 108 18.41 16.20 -0.27
C LEU A 108 19.31 15.53 0.77
N GLU A 109 20.10 14.54 0.37
CA GLU A 109 21.03 13.83 1.25
C GLU A 109 22.14 14.74 1.78
N ILE A 110 22.66 15.66 0.96
CA ILE A 110 23.60 16.69 1.43
C ILE A 110 22.97 17.57 2.50
N ASN A 111 21.74 18.03 2.31
CA ASN A 111 21.03 18.84 3.31
C ASN A 111 20.83 18.07 4.62
N HIS A 112 20.45 16.78 4.55
CA HIS A 112 20.35 15.91 5.73
C HIS A 112 21.70 15.72 6.43
N ALA A 113 22.78 15.49 5.67
CA ALA A 113 24.13 15.36 6.20
C ALA A 113 24.58 16.65 6.92
N LEU A 114 24.35 17.81 6.30
CA LEU A 114 24.67 19.13 6.88
C LEU A 114 23.88 19.38 8.18
N ALA A 115 22.61 18.98 8.24
CA ALA A 115 21.82 19.07 9.47
C ALA A 115 22.39 18.22 10.61
N ARG A 116 23.18 17.19 10.32
CA ARG A 116 23.82 16.32 11.32
C ARG A 116 25.20 16.82 11.78
N VAL A 117 25.79 17.78 11.06
CA VAL A 117 27.08 18.40 11.44
C VAL A 117 26.99 19.08 12.79
N ARG A 118 25.85 19.70 13.11
CA ARG A 118 25.59 20.33 14.43
C ARG A 118 25.66 19.36 15.61
N TYR A 119 25.56 18.05 15.35
CA TYR A 119 25.70 16.99 16.35
C TYR A 119 27.10 16.34 16.33
N GLY A 120 28.09 16.98 15.71
CA GLY A 120 29.48 16.52 15.66
C GLY A 120 29.78 15.46 14.59
N VAL A 121 28.81 15.10 13.75
CA VAL A 121 29.01 14.12 12.67
C VAL A 121 29.72 14.79 11.49
N ARG A 122 30.87 14.27 11.08
CA ARG A 122 31.64 14.75 9.91
C ARG A 122 31.28 13.93 8.67
N HIS A 123 31.21 14.61 7.53
CA HIS A 123 30.88 14.01 6.22
C HIS A 123 31.92 14.46 5.18
N ALA A 124 32.06 13.70 4.10
CA ALA A 124 32.91 14.03 2.96
C ALA A 124 32.15 13.77 1.65
N LEU A 125 32.45 14.55 0.61
CA LEU A 125 31.90 14.39 -0.74
C LEU A 125 33.04 14.04 -1.71
N LEU A 126 32.86 12.99 -2.49
CA LEU A 126 33.78 12.58 -3.56
C LEU A 126 33.10 12.80 -4.91
N CYS A 127 33.77 13.49 -5.81
CA CYS A 127 33.32 13.71 -7.19
C CYS A 127 34.27 12.96 -8.12
N ILE A 128 33.72 12.13 -9.01
CA ILE A 128 34.46 11.34 -9.99
C ILE A 128 33.86 11.67 -11.35
N ASP A 129 34.71 12.12 -12.28
CA ASP A 129 34.35 12.33 -13.68
C ASP A 129 34.96 11.19 -14.51
N LEU A 130 34.23 10.75 -15.54
CA LEU A 130 34.66 9.68 -16.43
C LEU A 130 34.80 10.28 -17.83
N ASP A 131 36.05 10.54 -18.23
CA ASP A 131 36.43 11.02 -19.57
C ASP A 131 36.31 9.91 -20.64
#